data_AF-A0A947JUA2-F1
#
_entry.id   AF-A0A947JUA2-F1
#
_cell.length_a   1.000
_cell.length_b   1.000
_cell.length_c   1.000
_cell.angle_alpha   90.00
_cell.angle_beta   90.00
_cell.angle_gamma   90.00
#
_symmetry.space_group_name_H-M   'P 1'
#
loop_
_entity.id
_entity.type
_entity.pdbx_description
1 polymer ?
#
loop_
_entity_poly.entity_id
_entity_poly.type
_entity_poly.pdbx_seq_one_letter_code
_entity_poly.pdbx_strand_id
1 'polypeptide(L)'
;MTDKNIIELTPFRADLTRALTRRGERILAASDLASEVAALEPLEAYYIVREIGLDQALSILLELNPEQLEACVDLDCWNRYDFAPDSLDEWLSAFALEDPETMARAFSSLDYVVQLLFLAQTVTVYDPDTDQIPQQEEGSQPRATTPDGFYLLELKTELALKTDPFTVLDALYQYDPIAAHRLLSDVRVDLPTQIEEEALRFRNGRMQDIGFAPPEEAAVLFSRPAIRPALPRSLKPLDSALTRMPSVYAGPLIETTLLQQALSLIIDRERLLSLEQEVVWAINSAIIAYGEKTQDIKQIIDISERVRDTISLGLESLLTEQDPDFQLDGAAAAAKASDLLDVWCLTDLFRHGFAATLGLQQEARKALLDPRFRGWYDLADTQQSDEPGDQLERAFVAALLGRHPLRSGFDPAKPLELKAFSCLADIAVAHLRLQQLVDRICSQS
;
A
#
# COMPACT_ATOMS: atom_id res chain seq x y z
N MET A 1 -34.72 31.93 3.65
CA MET A 1 -34.27 31.13 4.80
C MET A 1 -34.36 29.69 4.35
N THR A 2 -33.27 29.19 3.78
CA THR A 2 -33.17 27.84 3.23
C THR A 2 -32.86 26.87 4.36
N ASP A 3 -33.71 25.85 4.50
CA ASP A 3 -33.51 24.70 5.37
C ASP A 3 -32.09 24.16 5.20
N LYS A 4 -31.27 24.33 6.24
CA LYS A 4 -30.09 23.51 6.42
C LYS A 4 -30.60 22.12 6.79
N ASN A 5 -30.74 21.25 5.79
CA ASN A 5 -30.80 19.81 6.01
C ASN A 5 -29.55 19.44 6.80
N ILE A 6 -29.71 19.26 8.10
CA ILE A 6 -28.73 18.61 8.97
C ILE A 6 -28.75 17.16 8.50
N ILE A 7 -27.86 16.83 7.57
CA ILE A 7 -27.62 15.43 7.18
C ILE A 7 -27.04 14.77 8.42
N GLU A 8 -27.81 13.90 9.08
CA GLU A 8 -27.29 13.06 10.15
C GLU A 8 -26.10 12.28 9.58
N LEU A 9 -24.91 12.53 10.15
CA LEU A 9 -23.72 11.78 9.77
C LEU A 9 -23.94 10.34 10.23
N THR A 10 -23.98 9.42 9.28
CA THR A 10 -24.04 8.00 9.61
C THR A 10 -22.74 7.62 10.33
N PRO A 11 -22.74 6.56 11.17
CA PRO A 11 -21.57 6.20 11.98
C PRO A 11 -20.29 6.11 11.14
N PHE A 12 -20.39 5.45 9.99
CA PHE A 12 -19.31 5.36 9.01
C PHE A 12 -18.73 6.72 8.59
N ARG A 13 -19.59 7.69 8.24
CA ARG A 13 -19.15 9.01 7.78
C ARG A 13 -18.55 9.85 8.92
N ALA A 14 -19.07 9.68 10.13
CA ALA A 14 -18.52 10.32 11.32
C ALA A 14 -17.12 9.79 11.64
N ASP A 15 -16.89 8.49 11.47
CA ASP A 15 -15.61 7.84 11.75
C ASP A 15 -14.55 8.19 10.68
N LEU A 16 -14.91 8.19 9.40
CA LEU A 16 -14.05 8.67 8.31
C LEU A 16 -13.58 10.12 8.54
N THR A 17 -14.50 11.01 8.93
CA THR A 17 -14.19 12.44 9.08
C THR A 17 -13.25 12.71 10.28
N ARG A 18 -13.35 11.91 11.36
CA ARG A 18 -12.46 12.04 12.53
C ARG A 18 -11.02 11.63 12.23
N ALA A 19 -10.81 10.72 11.28
CA ALA A 19 -9.51 10.15 10.97
C ALA A 19 -8.56 11.14 10.25
N LEU A 20 -9.07 12.10 9.46
CA LEU A 20 -8.30 12.63 8.33
C LEU A 20 -7.56 13.96 8.49
N THR A 21 -8.01 14.90 9.32
CA THR A 21 -7.55 16.30 9.14
C THR A 21 -6.24 16.62 9.88
N ARG A 22 -5.20 15.78 9.70
CA ARG A 22 -3.88 15.79 10.39
C ARG A 22 -3.88 15.07 11.74
N ARG A 23 -4.02 13.75 11.68
CA ARG A 23 -3.95 12.87 12.86
C ARG A 23 -2.57 12.88 13.52
N GLY A 24 -1.49 12.84 12.74
CA GLY A 24 -0.12 12.90 13.24
C GLY A 24 0.19 14.13 14.10
N GLU A 25 -0.13 15.34 13.60
CA GLU A 25 0.06 16.58 14.37
C GLU A 25 -0.75 16.62 15.67
N ARG A 26 -1.98 16.06 15.66
CA ARG A 26 -2.82 15.96 16.86
C ARG A 26 -2.24 15.02 17.90
N ILE A 27 -1.69 13.88 17.45
CA ILE A 27 -1.04 12.91 18.33
C ILE A 27 0.19 13.54 18.98
N LEU A 28 1.04 14.21 18.19
CA LEU A 28 2.21 14.94 18.72
C LEU A 28 1.83 16.04 19.72
N ALA A 29 0.65 16.65 19.57
CA ALA A 29 0.14 17.68 20.48
C ALA A 29 -0.69 17.12 21.66
N ALA A 30 -0.86 15.79 21.75
CA ALA A 30 -1.70 15.17 22.78
C ALA A 30 -1.07 15.30 24.17
N SER A 31 -1.92 15.43 25.19
CA SER A 31 -1.45 15.44 26.58
C SER A 31 -0.93 14.08 27.06
N ASP A 32 -1.39 13.00 26.43
CA ASP A 32 -0.99 11.62 26.70
C ASP A 32 -0.60 10.96 25.37
N LEU A 33 0.60 11.29 24.89
CA LEU A 33 1.14 10.78 23.61
C LEU A 33 1.22 9.26 23.60
N ALA A 34 1.71 8.67 24.70
CA ALA A 34 1.88 7.22 24.84
C ALA A 34 0.55 6.48 24.65
N SER A 35 -0.53 6.93 25.30
CA SER A 35 -1.85 6.31 25.14
C SER A 35 -2.41 6.47 23.73
N GLU A 36 -2.18 7.61 23.06
CA GLU A 36 -2.65 7.83 21.69
C GLU A 36 -1.88 6.95 20.69
N VAL A 37 -0.57 6.83 20.85
CA VAL A 37 0.27 5.96 19.99
C VAL A 37 -0.07 4.49 20.22
N ALA A 38 -0.22 4.05 21.47
CA ALA A 38 -0.59 2.67 21.78
C ALA A 38 -1.96 2.26 21.22
N ALA A 39 -2.85 3.21 20.97
CA ALA A 39 -4.17 2.99 20.36
C ALA A 39 -4.14 2.92 18.83
N LEU A 40 -3.01 3.20 18.17
CA LEU A 40 -2.90 3.11 16.72
C LEU A 40 -2.81 1.64 16.27
N GLU A 41 -3.54 1.30 15.22
CA GLU A 41 -3.30 0.06 14.50
C GLU A 41 -1.94 0.14 13.76
N PRO A 42 -1.20 -0.97 13.60
CA PRO A 42 0.18 -0.95 13.08
C PRO A 42 0.33 -0.23 11.73
N LEU A 43 -0.60 -0.47 10.81
CA LEU A 43 -0.61 0.17 9.49
C LEU A 43 -0.87 1.68 9.57
N GLU A 44 -1.68 2.15 10.52
CA GLU A 44 -1.89 3.58 10.73
C GLU A 44 -0.66 4.26 11.34
N ALA A 45 -0.01 3.61 12.31
CA ALA A 45 1.23 4.10 12.90
C ALA A 45 2.32 4.30 11.82
N TYR A 46 2.50 3.32 10.93
CA TYR A 46 3.42 3.40 9.80
C TYR A 46 3.15 4.63 8.92
N TYR A 47 1.91 4.80 8.44
CA TYR A 47 1.59 5.91 7.55
C TYR A 47 1.72 7.27 8.23
N ILE A 48 1.42 7.38 9.53
CA ILE A 48 1.62 8.62 10.29
C ILE A 48 3.10 8.97 10.37
N VAL A 49 3.95 8.01 10.72
CA VAL A 49 5.41 8.21 10.81
C VAL A 49 5.98 8.60 9.44
N ARG A 50 5.57 7.93 8.36
CA ARG A 50 6.04 8.22 7.01
C ARG A 50 5.57 9.58 6.48
N GLU A 51 4.35 10.00 6.79
CA GLU A 51 3.82 11.33 6.41
C GLU A 51 4.53 12.47 7.17
N ILE A 52 4.82 12.29 8.46
CA ILE A 52 5.56 13.28 9.27
C ILE A 52 7.05 13.30 8.88
N GLY A 53 7.60 12.14 8.53
CA GLY A 53 9.02 11.89 8.33
C GLY A 53 9.72 11.43 9.63
N LEU A 54 10.63 10.46 9.49
CA LEU A 54 11.30 9.79 10.62
C LEU A 54 11.98 10.78 11.59
N ASP A 55 12.71 11.77 11.06
CA ASP A 55 13.40 12.79 11.85
C ASP A 55 12.46 13.61 12.76
N GLN A 56 11.24 13.86 12.29
CA GLN A 56 10.22 14.64 13.00
C GLN A 56 9.30 13.77 13.86
N ALA A 57 9.32 12.45 13.65
CA ALA A 57 8.44 11.50 14.31
C ALA A 57 9.08 10.85 15.55
N LEU A 58 10.27 11.27 16.01
CA LEU A 58 10.98 10.64 17.13
C LEU A 58 10.09 10.42 18.37
N SER A 59 9.31 11.43 18.78
CA SER A 59 8.42 11.28 19.94
C SER A 59 7.34 10.20 19.75
N ILE A 60 6.88 9.97 18.52
CA ILE A 60 5.96 8.86 18.21
C ILE A 60 6.73 7.53 18.19
N LEU A 61 7.91 7.51 17.56
CA LEU A 61 8.75 6.31 17.44
C LEU A 61 9.08 5.71 18.82
N LEU A 62 9.41 6.56 19.81
CA LEU A 62 9.72 6.13 21.18
C LEU A 62 8.53 5.47 21.91
N GLU A 63 7.30 5.76 21.47
CA GLU A 63 6.07 5.25 22.08
C GLU A 63 5.46 4.06 21.30
N LEU A 64 6.07 3.67 20.17
CA LEU A 64 5.62 2.50 19.42
C LEU A 64 5.77 1.23 20.25
N ASN A 65 4.73 0.40 20.24
CA ASN A 65 4.85 -0.95 20.75
C ASN A 65 5.60 -1.86 19.74
N PRO A 66 6.07 -3.05 20.16
CA PRO A 66 6.84 -3.93 19.27
C PRO A 66 6.11 -4.33 17.99
N GLU A 67 4.79 -4.54 18.04
CA GLU A 67 3.99 -4.90 16.87
C GLU A 67 3.93 -3.75 15.84
N GLN A 68 3.78 -2.51 16.31
CA GLN A 68 3.77 -1.33 15.45
C GLN A 68 5.13 -1.08 14.81
N LEU A 69 6.23 -1.21 15.57
CA LEU A 69 7.58 -1.06 15.04
C LEU A 69 7.92 -2.18 14.03
N GLU A 70 7.57 -3.43 14.35
CA GLU A 70 7.78 -4.55 13.44
C GLU A 70 7.00 -4.36 12.12
N ALA A 71 5.76 -3.89 12.18
CA ALA A 71 4.97 -3.57 10.98
C ALA A 71 5.62 -2.46 10.14
N CYS A 72 6.21 -1.44 10.77
CA CYS A 72 6.98 -0.42 10.07
C CYS A 72 8.16 -1.03 9.30
N VAL A 73 8.90 -1.95 9.92
CA VAL A 73 10.02 -2.66 9.28
C VAL A 73 9.53 -3.56 8.14
N ASP A 74 8.46 -4.33 8.34
CA ASP A 74 7.89 -5.22 7.32
C ASP A 74 7.40 -4.46 6.06
N LEU A 75 6.80 -3.29 6.26
CA LEU A 75 6.27 -2.45 5.19
C LEU A 75 7.38 -1.79 4.38
N ASP A 76 8.55 -1.58 4.95
CA ASP A 76 9.45 -0.53 4.49
C ASP A 76 10.88 -0.98 4.24
N CYS A 77 11.32 -2.01 4.96
CA CYS A 77 12.67 -2.56 4.87
C CYS A 77 12.78 -3.74 3.90
N TRP A 78 11.82 -3.86 2.98
CA TRP A 78 11.76 -4.96 2.03
C TRP A 78 11.40 -4.49 0.63
N ASN A 79 12.18 -4.90 -0.36
CA ASN A 79 11.86 -4.76 -1.76
C ASN A 79 11.36 -6.10 -2.30
N ARG A 80 10.03 -6.30 -2.27
CA ARG A 80 9.37 -7.58 -2.56
C ARG A 80 9.85 -8.69 -1.62
N TYR A 81 10.86 -9.45 -2.03
CA TYR A 81 11.41 -10.59 -1.29
C TYR A 81 12.79 -10.30 -0.70
N ASP A 82 13.43 -9.21 -1.12
CA ASP A 82 14.78 -8.86 -0.70
C ASP A 82 14.71 -7.89 0.48
N PHE A 83 15.42 -8.21 1.56
CA PHE A 83 15.59 -7.30 2.69
C PHE A 83 16.55 -6.17 2.34
N ALA A 84 16.23 -4.95 2.78
CA ALA A 84 16.97 -3.73 2.52
C ALA A 84 17.59 -3.22 3.85
N PRO A 85 18.86 -3.53 4.15
CA PRO A 85 19.48 -3.15 5.42
C PRO A 85 19.68 -1.64 5.55
N ASP A 86 19.82 -0.92 4.44
CA ASP A 86 19.85 0.55 4.39
C ASP A 86 18.52 1.19 4.79
N SER A 87 17.39 0.57 4.43
CA SER A 87 16.09 0.98 4.94
C SER A 87 16.00 0.77 6.46
N LEU A 88 16.41 -0.38 7.00
CA LEU A 88 16.36 -0.61 8.45
C LEU A 88 17.28 0.37 9.20
N ASP A 89 18.47 0.64 8.65
CA ASP A 89 19.37 1.67 9.19
C ASP A 89 18.72 3.06 9.21
N GLU A 90 17.87 3.41 8.24
CA GLU A 90 17.10 4.66 8.27
C GLU A 90 16.21 4.76 9.52
N TRP A 91 15.52 3.67 9.86
CA TRP A 91 14.68 3.58 11.07
C TRP A 91 15.50 3.60 12.35
N LEU A 92 16.57 2.80 12.42
CA LEU A 92 17.44 2.73 13.61
C LEU A 92 18.14 4.07 13.88
N SER A 93 18.56 4.76 12.82
CA SER A 93 19.22 6.07 12.92
C SER A 93 18.31 7.11 13.56
N ALA A 94 16.99 7.02 13.40
CA ALA A 94 16.06 7.91 14.09
C ALA A 94 16.11 7.72 15.61
N PHE A 95 16.18 6.47 16.10
CA PHE A 95 16.35 6.17 17.53
C PHE A 95 17.74 6.56 18.05
N ALA A 96 18.78 6.44 17.21
CA ALA A 96 20.14 6.82 17.55
C ALA A 96 20.31 8.32 17.83
N LEU A 97 19.37 9.16 17.37
CA LEU A 97 19.35 10.60 17.68
C LEU A 97 19.06 10.88 19.16
N GLU A 98 18.35 9.99 19.85
CA GLU A 98 18.10 10.09 21.29
C GLU A 98 19.34 9.63 22.06
N ASP A 99 19.67 8.34 21.98
CA ASP A 99 20.87 7.75 22.57
C ASP A 99 21.12 6.30 22.07
N PRO A 100 22.32 5.73 22.29
CA PRO A 100 22.63 4.36 21.88
C PRO A 100 21.78 3.26 22.54
N GLU A 101 21.40 3.41 23.81
CA GLU A 101 20.58 2.42 24.53
C GLU A 101 19.17 2.33 23.92
N THR A 102 18.59 3.47 23.57
CA THR A 102 17.29 3.58 22.89
C THR A 102 17.30 2.88 21.54
N MET A 103 18.35 3.09 20.72
CA MET A 103 18.54 2.35 19.47
C MET A 103 18.67 0.84 19.70
N ALA A 104 19.49 0.41 20.67
CA ALA A 104 19.68 -1.00 21.00
C ALA A 104 18.38 -1.68 21.44
N ARG A 105 17.56 -0.98 22.24
CA ARG A 105 16.25 -1.44 22.68
C ARG A 105 15.29 -1.58 21.51
N ALA A 106 15.23 -0.60 20.60
CA ALA A 106 14.41 -0.67 19.39
C ALA A 106 14.81 -1.86 18.52
N PHE A 107 16.10 -2.03 18.22
CA PHE A 107 16.61 -3.17 17.46
C PHE A 107 16.27 -4.51 18.13
N SER A 108 16.47 -4.61 19.45
CA SER A 108 16.22 -5.83 20.23
C SER A 108 14.72 -6.17 20.35
N SER A 109 13.83 -5.21 20.08
CA SER A 109 12.37 -5.41 20.10
C SER A 109 11.82 -6.00 18.80
N LEU A 110 12.60 -5.95 17.71
CA LEU A 110 12.25 -6.55 16.43
C LEU A 110 12.24 -8.08 16.52
N ASP A 111 11.60 -8.73 15.55
CA ASP A 111 11.69 -10.18 15.40
C ASP A 111 13.15 -10.65 15.34
N TYR A 112 13.47 -11.71 16.09
CA TYR A 112 14.85 -12.20 16.23
C TYR A 112 15.49 -12.55 14.88
N VAL A 113 14.70 -13.06 13.92
CA VAL A 113 15.23 -13.43 12.61
C VAL A 113 15.50 -12.19 11.75
N VAL A 114 14.78 -11.09 11.95
CA VAL A 114 15.11 -9.80 11.33
C VAL A 114 16.42 -9.23 11.89
N GLN A 115 16.63 -9.36 13.20
CA GLN A 115 17.91 -8.97 13.84
C GLN A 115 19.08 -9.78 13.27
N LEU A 116 18.91 -11.11 13.16
CA LEU A 116 19.89 -12.00 12.51
C LEU A 116 20.14 -11.59 11.06
N LEU A 117 19.07 -11.33 10.29
CA LEU A 117 19.16 -11.00 8.87
C LEU A 117 19.94 -9.71 8.65
N PHE A 118 19.66 -8.67 9.43
CA PHE A 118 20.38 -7.40 9.34
C PHE A 118 21.88 -7.59 9.59
N LEU A 119 22.26 -8.30 10.66
CA LEU A 119 23.67 -8.56 10.96
C LEU A 119 24.33 -9.48 9.93
N ALA A 120 23.64 -10.53 9.49
CA ALA A 120 24.14 -11.44 8.48
C ALA A 120 24.45 -10.74 7.14
N GLN A 121 23.71 -9.68 6.80
CA GLN A 121 23.96 -8.89 5.59
C GLN A 121 24.96 -7.75 5.78
N THR A 122 25.15 -7.25 7.01
CA THR A 122 26.01 -6.07 7.27
C THR A 122 27.39 -6.42 7.79
N VAL A 123 27.55 -7.55 8.49
CA VAL A 123 28.83 -7.97 9.10
C VAL A 123 29.14 -9.44 8.84
N THR A 124 30.44 -9.74 8.74
CA THR A 124 30.99 -11.09 8.85
C THR A 124 31.48 -11.27 10.27
N VAL A 125 31.06 -12.35 10.91
CA VAL A 125 31.48 -12.72 12.27
C VAL A 125 32.51 -13.83 12.14
N TYR A 126 33.69 -13.63 12.72
CA TYR A 126 34.73 -14.65 12.83
C TYR A 126 34.96 -15.01 14.29
N ASP A 127 35.10 -16.30 14.58
CA ASP A 127 35.72 -16.79 15.81
C ASP A 127 37.24 -16.91 15.57
N PRO A 128 38.08 -16.07 16.20
CA PRO A 128 39.53 -16.10 15.98
C PRO A 128 40.22 -17.41 16.35
N ASP A 129 39.60 -18.23 17.21
CA ASP A 129 40.16 -19.51 17.65
C ASP A 129 39.82 -20.66 16.68
N THR A 130 38.72 -20.56 15.93
CA THR A 130 38.21 -21.67 15.10
C THR A 130 38.13 -21.38 13.61
N ASP A 131 37.96 -20.12 13.22
CA ASP A 131 37.77 -19.72 11.83
C ASP A 131 39.08 -19.31 11.15
N GLN A 132 39.17 -19.53 9.83
CA GLN A 132 40.27 -19.01 9.03
C GLN A 132 39.98 -17.56 8.64
N ILE A 133 40.65 -16.62 9.32
CA ILE A 133 40.50 -15.19 9.08
C ILE A 133 41.38 -14.75 7.89
N PRO A 134 40.82 -14.12 6.84
CA PRO A 134 41.60 -13.56 5.73
C PRO A 134 42.59 -12.50 6.21
N GLN A 135 43.77 -12.41 5.58
CA GLN A 135 44.73 -11.36 5.90
C GLN A 135 44.17 -9.97 5.51
N GLN A 136 44.49 -8.96 6.32
CA GLN A 136 44.05 -7.59 6.08
C GLN A 136 45.06 -6.88 5.15
N GLU A 137 44.61 -6.49 3.96
CA GLU A 137 45.40 -5.80 2.94
C GLU A 137 45.01 -4.31 2.88
N GLU A 138 45.77 -3.49 2.16
CA GLU A 138 45.39 -2.09 1.92
C GLU A 138 44.08 -2.03 1.13
N GLY A 139 43.06 -1.40 1.70
CA GLY A 139 41.72 -1.32 1.12
C GLY A 139 40.74 -2.41 1.59
N SER A 140 41.14 -3.31 2.50
CA SER A 140 40.21 -4.23 3.15
C SER A 140 39.14 -3.50 3.97
N GLN A 141 38.00 -4.16 4.14
CA GLN A 141 36.89 -3.65 4.94
C GLN A 141 37.30 -3.44 6.40
N PRO A 142 36.69 -2.46 7.10
CA PRO A 142 36.94 -2.24 8.52
C PRO A 142 36.69 -3.50 9.36
N ARG A 143 37.52 -3.69 10.40
CA ARG A 143 37.39 -4.78 11.38
C ARG A 143 37.42 -4.25 12.80
N ALA A 144 36.67 -4.91 13.69
CA ALA A 144 36.65 -4.61 15.11
C ALA A 144 36.49 -5.91 15.92
N THR A 145 37.13 -5.98 17.09
CA THR A 145 36.88 -7.06 18.05
C THR A 145 35.67 -6.70 18.90
N THR A 146 34.80 -7.67 19.19
CA THR A 146 33.66 -7.45 20.08
C THR A 146 34.10 -7.03 21.49
N PRO A 147 33.27 -6.27 22.23
CA PRO A 147 33.62 -5.81 23.59
C PRO A 147 33.94 -6.94 24.58
N ASP A 148 33.37 -8.13 24.38
CA ASP A 148 33.65 -9.33 25.18
C ASP A 148 34.93 -10.08 24.77
N GLY A 149 35.54 -9.71 23.64
CA GLY A 149 36.76 -10.30 23.10
C GLY A 149 36.59 -11.61 22.35
N PHE A 150 35.37 -12.11 22.15
CA PHE A 150 35.12 -13.44 21.57
C PHE A 150 35.16 -13.46 20.04
N TYR A 151 34.65 -12.42 19.39
CA TYR A 151 34.51 -12.40 17.94
C TYR A 151 35.32 -11.27 17.32
N LEU A 152 35.82 -11.54 16.12
CA LEU A 152 36.32 -10.51 15.21
C LEU A 152 35.26 -10.24 14.15
N LEU A 153 34.84 -8.99 14.05
CA LEU A 153 33.85 -8.54 13.09
C LEU A 153 34.54 -7.89 11.90
N GLU A 154 34.02 -8.13 10.70
CA GLU A 154 34.42 -7.44 9.47
C GLU A 154 33.16 -6.89 8.78
N LEU A 155 33.19 -5.63 8.35
CA LEU A 155 32.07 -5.05 7.63
C LEU A 155 31.90 -5.75 6.26
N LYS A 156 30.70 -6.24 5.94
CA LYS A 156 30.40 -6.86 4.63
C LYS A 156 30.02 -5.85 3.57
N THR A 157 29.33 -4.80 3.99
CA THR A 157 28.57 -3.97 3.07
C THR A 157 29.39 -2.77 2.59
N GLU A 158 29.35 -2.51 1.29
CA GLU A 158 29.76 -1.22 0.71
C GLU A 158 28.64 -0.17 0.81
N LEU A 159 27.47 -0.55 1.35
CA LEU A 159 26.37 0.38 1.58
C LEU A 159 26.79 1.45 2.57
N ALA A 160 26.59 2.72 2.20
CA ALA A 160 26.79 3.86 3.06
C ALA A 160 25.64 3.97 4.07
N LEU A 161 25.65 3.10 5.08
CA LEU A 161 24.74 3.19 6.22
C LEU A 161 25.01 4.47 7.01
N LYS A 162 23.96 5.12 7.49
CA LYS A 162 24.03 6.30 8.36
C LYS A 162 24.63 5.94 9.71
N THR A 163 24.24 4.78 10.26
CA THR A 163 24.80 4.23 11.49
C THR A 163 25.71 3.05 11.15
N ASP A 164 26.97 3.12 11.60
CA ASP A 164 27.92 2.03 11.43
C ASP A 164 27.41 0.77 12.17
N PRO A 165 27.33 -0.42 11.53
CA PRO A 165 26.94 -1.67 12.19
C PRO A 165 27.74 -1.97 13.46
N PHE A 166 29.00 -1.55 13.55
CA PHE A 166 29.78 -1.70 14.79
C PHE A 166 29.23 -0.83 15.92
N THR A 167 28.70 0.36 15.62
CA THR A 167 28.03 1.22 16.60
C THR A 167 26.74 0.57 17.11
N VAL A 168 25.98 -0.09 16.23
CA VAL A 168 24.79 -0.86 16.63
C VAL A 168 25.18 -2.00 17.57
N LEU A 169 26.22 -2.76 17.22
CA LEU A 169 26.69 -3.87 18.05
C LEU A 169 27.27 -3.42 19.39
N ASP A 170 28.02 -2.33 19.44
CA ASP A 170 28.52 -1.75 20.69
C ASP A 170 27.35 -1.35 21.61
N ALA A 171 26.30 -0.75 21.04
CA ALA A 171 25.09 -0.40 21.79
C ALA A 171 24.36 -1.65 22.30
N LEU A 172 24.25 -2.71 21.49
CA LEU A 172 23.65 -3.99 21.90
C LEU A 172 24.43 -4.65 23.03
N TYR A 173 25.76 -4.64 22.98
CA TYR A 173 26.59 -5.18 24.05
C TYR A 173 26.46 -4.40 25.37
N GLN A 174 26.28 -3.07 25.29
CA GLN A 174 26.03 -2.24 26.46
C GLN A 174 24.63 -2.48 27.06
N TYR A 175 23.64 -2.74 26.21
CA TYR A 175 22.26 -2.99 26.60
C TYR A 175 22.04 -4.39 27.18
N ASP A 176 22.42 -5.44 26.43
CA ASP A 176 22.37 -6.84 26.88
C ASP A 176 23.52 -7.64 26.24
N PRO A 177 24.65 -7.83 26.95
CA PRO A 177 25.82 -8.52 26.40
C PRO A 177 25.57 -10.01 26.13
N ILE A 178 24.64 -10.64 26.87
CA ILE A 178 24.34 -12.07 26.69
C ILE A 178 23.53 -12.26 25.41
N ALA A 179 22.53 -11.40 25.19
CA ALA A 179 21.74 -11.42 23.97
C ALA A 179 22.59 -11.09 22.74
N ALA A 180 23.43 -10.05 22.82
CA ALA A 180 24.34 -9.66 21.74
C ALA A 180 25.32 -10.77 21.35
N HIS A 181 25.95 -11.41 22.35
CA HIS A 181 26.85 -12.56 22.11
C HIS A 181 26.12 -13.71 21.42
N ARG A 182 24.92 -14.06 21.90
CA ARG A 182 24.11 -15.13 21.30
C ARG A 182 23.74 -14.80 19.85
N LEU A 183 23.33 -13.56 19.58
CA LEU A 183 22.97 -13.11 18.25
C LEU A 183 24.14 -13.26 17.27
N LEU A 184 25.35 -12.84 17.66
CA LEU A 184 26.55 -13.02 16.84
C LEU A 184 26.95 -14.49 16.65
N SER A 185 26.78 -15.33 17.69
CA SER A 185 26.97 -16.78 17.57
C SER A 185 26.06 -17.38 16.51
N ASP A 186 24.78 -17.01 16.51
CA ASP A 186 23.79 -17.53 15.56
C ASP A 186 24.06 -17.00 14.14
N VAL A 187 24.37 -15.70 13.97
CA VAL A 187 24.78 -15.11 12.67
C VAL A 187 25.97 -15.83 12.06
N ARG A 188 26.91 -16.30 12.88
CA ARG A 188 28.11 -17.00 12.42
C ARG A 188 27.82 -18.42 11.95
N VAL A 189 26.87 -19.11 12.60
CA VAL A 189 26.62 -20.54 12.41
C VAL A 189 25.53 -20.80 11.38
N ASP A 190 24.49 -19.96 11.35
CA ASP A 190 23.34 -20.16 10.50
C ASP A 190 23.63 -19.79 9.03
N LEU A 191 23.01 -20.53 8.11
CA LEU A 191 23.17 -20.28 6.69
C LEU A 191 22.39 -19.01 6.29
N PRO A 192 23.00 -18.02 5.61
CA PRO A 192 22.31 -16.78 5.26
C PRO A 192 20.98 -16.98 4.52
N THR A 193 20.92 -17.95 3.59
CA THR A 193 19.69 -18.24 2.86
C THR A 193 18.57 -18.79 3.75
N GLN A 194 18.91 -19.52 4.83
CA GLN A 194 17.93 -20.01 5.79
C GLN A 194 17.35 -18.84 6.61
N ILE A 195 18.21 -17.91 7.04
CA ILE A 195 17.79 -16.70 7.77
C ILE A 195 16.85 -15.87 6.88
N GLU A 196 17.21 -15.67 5.61
CA GLU A 196 16.40 -14.93 4.62
C GLU A 196 15.02 -15.55 4.40
N GLU A 197 14.96 -16.86 4.15
CA GLU A 197 13.69 -17.57 3.93
C GLU A 197 12.79 -17.52 5.16
N GLU A 198 13.36 -17.65 6.36
CA GLU A 198 12.62 -17.63 7.60
C GLU A 198 12.09 -16.23 7.95
N ALA A 199 12.92 -15.18 7.79
CA ALA A 199 12.50 -13.80 7.95
C ALA A 199 11.37 -13.44 6.96
N LEU A 200 11.51 -13.83 5.69
CA LEU A 200 10.48 -13.60 4.68
C LEU A 200 9.17 -14.32 5.02
N ARG A 201 9.24 -15.55 5.55
CA ARG A 201 8.05 -16.30 5.98
C ARG A 201 7.33 -15.60 7.13
N PHE A 202 8.07 -15.14 8.15
CA PHE A 202 7.48 -14.43 9.30
C PHE A 202 6.87 -13.10 8.87
N ARG A 203 7.59 -12.30 8.09
CA ARG A 203 7.06 -11.08 7.47
C ARG A 203 5.77 -11.35 6.70
N ASN A 204 5.74 -12.36 5.83
CA ASN A 204 4.55 -12.65 5.02
C ASN A 204 3.33 -13.00 5.89
N GLY A 205 3.53 -13.63 7.05
CA GLY A 205 2.49 -13.86 8.03
C GLY A 205 1.95 -12.55 8.61
N ARG A 206 2.84 -11.70 9.15
CA ARG A 206 2.46 -10.41 9.75
C ARG A 206 1.82 -9.46 8.76
N MET A 207 2.32 -9.41 7.52
CA MET A 207 1.73 -8.64 6.42
C MET A 207 0.29 -9.07 6.14
N GLN A 208 -0.02 -10.38 6.19
CA GLN A 208 -1.39 -10.88 6.06
C GLN A 208 -2.27 -10.49 7.25
N ASP A 209 -1.72 -10.50 8.47
CA ASP A 209 -2.46 -10.11 9.68
C ASP A 209 -2.91 -8.63 9.64
N ILE A 210 -2.11 -7.76 9.02
CA ILE A 210 -2.49 -6.35 8.76
C ILE A 210 -3.20 -6.12 7.41
N GLY A 211 -3.62 -7.20 6.75
CA GLY A 211 -4.55 -7.18 5.61
C GLY A 211 -3.91 -7.13 4.22
N PHE A 212 -2.60 -7.36 4.08
CA PHE A 212 -1.97 -7.52 2.76
C PHE A 212 -2.11 -8.96 2.27
N ALA A 213 -2.81 -9.12 1.15
CA ALA A 213 -2.97 -10.42 0.53
C ALA A 213 -1.65 -10.93 -0.09
N PRO A 214 -1.42 -12.25 -0.12
CA PRO A 214 -0.35 -12.83 -0.93
C PRO A 214 -0.43 -12.40 -2.40
N PRO A 215 0.68 -12.29 -3.14
CA PRO A 215 0.69 -11.80 -4.53
C PRO A 215 -0.27 -12.53 -5.47
N GLU A 216 -0.41 -13.85 -5.31
CA GLU A 216 -1.33 -14.69 -6.07
C GLU A 216 -2.80 -14.38 -5.77
N GLU A 217 -3.15 -14.06 -4.52
CA GLU A 217 -4.50 -13.64 -4.12
C GLU A 217 -4.78 -12.21 -4.59
N ALA A 218 -3.80 -11.32 -4.45
CA ALA A 218 -3.89 -9.94 -4.92
C ALA A 218 -4.14 -9.86 -6.45
N ALA A 219 -3.49 -10.74 -7.23
CA ALA A 219 -3.67 -10.82 -8.68
C ALA A 219 -5.12 -11.17 -9.11
N VAL A 220 -5.91 -11.80 -8.23
CA VAL A 220 -7.32 -12.15 -8.49
C VAL A 220 -8.17 -10.91 -8.76
N LEU A 221 -7.80 -9.73 -8.23
CA LEU A 221 -8.48 -8.45 -8.49
C LEU A 221 -8.66 -8.15 -9.99
N PHE A 222 -7.72 -8.60 -10.82
CA PHE A 222 -7.73 -8.35 -12.27
C PHE A 222 -8.14 -9.59 -13.08
N SER A 223 -8.83 -10.53 -12.45
CA SER A 223 -9.41 -11.71 -13.09
C SER A 223 -10.89 -11.52 -13.40
N ARG A 224 -11.47 -12.40 -14.23
CA ARG A 224 -12.91 -12.39 -14.53
C ARG A 224 -13.71 -12.51 -13.23
N PRO A 225 -14.76 -11.69 -12.99
CA PRO A 225 -15.54 -11.72 -11.76
C PRO A 225 -16.30 -13.04 -11.59
N ALA A 226 -16.69 -13.34 -10.35
CA ALA A 226 -17.53 -14.48 -10.05
C ALA A 226 -18.96 -14.26 -10.61
N ILE A 227 -19.58 -15.32 -11.13
CA ILE A 227 -20.97 -15.25 -11.63
C ILE A 227 -21.97 -15.25 -10.47
N ARG A 228 -21.57 -15.80 -9.33
CA ARG A 228 -22.37 -15.86 -8.11
C ARG A 228 -21.58 -15.24 -6.98
N PRO A 229 -22.25 -14.58 -6.03
CA PRO A 229 -21.58 -14.06 -4.85
C PRO A 229 -20.87 -15.21 -4.14
N ALA A 230 -19.58 -15.03 -3.90
CA ALA A 230 -18.91 -15.84 -2.89
C ALA A 230 -19.51 -15.44 -1.54
N LEU A 231 -19.69 -16.42 -0.64
CA LEU A 231 -20.03 -16.08 0.75
C LEU A 231 -18.98 -15.07 1.25
N PRO A 232 -19.39 -13.96 1.89
CA PRO A 232 -18.45 -13.01 2.47
C PRO A 232 -17.42 -13.77 3.30
N ARG A 233 -16.14 -13.46 3.12
CA ARG A 233 -15.12 -14.00 4.03
C ARG A 233 -15.55 -13.56 5.43
N SER A 234 -15.98 -14.51 6.25
CA SER A 234 -16.16 -14.27 7.68
C SER A 234 -14.76 -14.11 8.27
N LEU A 235 -14.17 -12.94 8.07
CA LEU A 235 -13.17 -12.45 8.98
C LEU A 235 -13.95 -12.28 10.28
N LYS A 236 -13.65 -13.11 11.29
CA LYS A 236 -14.19 -12.87 12.62
C LYS A 236 -13.87 -11.41 12.95
N PRO A 237 -14.85 -10.60 13.36
CA PRO A 237 -14.55 -9.28 13.88
C PRO A 237 -13.53 -9.50 15.00
N LEU A 238 -12.29 -9.05 14.78
CA LEU A 238 -11.35 -8.93 15.89
C LEU A 238 -11.98 -7.90 16.83
N ASP A 239 -12.07 -8.28 18.10
CA ASP A 239 -12.80 -7.56 19.15
C ASP A 239 -12.06 -6.25 19.47
N SER A 240 -12.08 -5.30 18.53
CA SER A 240 -11.44 -4.01 18.61
C SER A 240 -12.51 -2.94 18.55
N ALA A 241 -12.55 -2.10 19.59
CA ALA A 241 -13.44 -0.94 19.64
C ALA A 241 -13.03 0.17 18.67
N LEU A 242 -11.89 0.03 17.97
CA LEU A 242 -11.26 1.02 17.12
C LEU A 242 -11.36 0.64 15.64
N THR A 243 -11.53 1.65 14.79
CA THR A 243 -11.50 1.50 13.33
C THR A 243 -10.13 1.00 12.88
N ARG A 244 -10.11 -0.08 12.09
CA ARG A 244 -8.87 -0.62 11.50
C ARG A 244 -8.42 0.08 10.23
N MET A 245 -9.24 0.98 9.72
CA MET A 245 -8.95 1.71 8.49
C MET A 245 -7.93 2.82 8.76
N PRO A 246 -6.74 2.77 8.13
CA PRO A 246 -5.80 3.88 8.18
C PRO A 246 -6.45 5.16 7.66
N SER A 247 -6.16 6.28 8.32
CA SER A 247 -6.67 7.60 7.90
C SER A 247 -6.38 7.91 6.42
N VAL A 248 -5.23 7.50 5.87
CA VAL A 248 -4.89 7.69 4.45
C VAL A 248 -5.88 7.02 3.47
N TYR A 249 -6.57 5.95 3.89
CA TYR A 249 -7.60 5.28 3.07
C TYR A 249 -8.96 5.96 3.19
N ALA A 250 -9.22 6.56 4.34
CA ALA A 250 -10.51 7.18 4.64
C ALA A 250 -10.80 8.40 3.75
N GLY A 251 -9.76 9.16 3.37
CA GLY A 251 -9.88 10.43 2.64
C GLY A 251 -10.58 10.27 1.31
N PRO A 252 -10.07 9.39 0.44
CA PRO A 252 -10.73 8.99 -0.79
C PRO A 252 -12.19 8.57 -0.58
N LEU A 253 -12.53 7.87 0.51
CA LEU A 253 -13.88 7.33 0.71
C LEU A 253 -14.94 8.38 1.08
N ILE A 254 -14.56 9.65 1.30
CA ILE A 254 -15.49 10.75 1.60
C ILE A 254 -16.22 11.26 0.34
N GLU A 255 -15.62 11.13 -0.84
CA GLU A 255 -16.22 11.64 -2.07
C GLU A 255 -17.56 10.96 -2.38
N THR A 256 -18.49 11.70 -2.97
CA THR A 256 -19.86 11.23 -3.23
C THR A 256 -19.89 10.25 -4.40
N THR A 257 -19.46 9.01 -4.17
CA THR A 257 -19.61 7.88 -5.10
C THR A 257 -20.80 7.02 -4.71
N LEU A 258 -21.24 6.12 -5.60
CA LEU A 258 -22.29 5.16 -5.27
C LEU A 258 -21.88 4.27 -4.09
N LEU A 259 -20.61 3.88 -3.99
CA LEU A 259 -20.09 3.13 -2.85
C LEU A 259 -20.23 3.92 -1.55
N GLN A 260 -19.84 5.19 -1.52
CA GLN A 260 -19.95 6.03 -0.32
C GLN A 260 -21.42 6.19 0.10
N GLN A 261 -22.33 6.39 -0.85
CA GLN A 261 -23.76 6.49 -0.59
C GLN A 261 -24.32 5.17 -0.04
N ALA A 262 -23.95 4.04 -0.61
CA ALA A 262 -24.35 2.71 -0.14
C ALA A 262 -23.84 2.45 1.29
N LEU A 263 -22.55 2.68 1.55
CA LEU A 263 -21.94 2.53 2.88
C LEU A 263 -22.62 3.44 3.91
N SER A 264 -23.09 4.62 3.50
CA SER A 264 -23.79 5.52 4.42
C SER A 264 -25.15 4.98 4.88
N LEU A 265 -25.77 4.05 4.17
CA LEU A 265 -27.04 3.45 4.58
C LEU A 265 -26.87 2.32 5.60
N ILE A 266 -25.63 1.89 5.85
CA ILE A 266 -25.32 0.81 6.78
C ILE A 266 -25.23 1.36 8.20
N ILE A 267 -26.12 0.88 9.06
CA ILE A 267 -26.26 1.34 10.45
C ILE A 267 -25.73 0.28 11.43
N ASP A 268 -25.69 -0.99 11.02
CA ASP A 268 -25.20 -2.08 11.86
C ASP A 268 -23.69 -1.96 12.08
N ARG A 269 -23.29 -1.88 13.36
CA ARG A 269 -21.89 -1.66 13.76
C ARG A 269 -21.01 -2.85 13.41
N GLU A 270 -21.49 -4.08 13.58
CA GLU A 270 -20.70 -5.27 13.26
C GLU A 270 -20.44 -5.36 11.75
N ARG A 271 -21.47 -5.06 10.93
CA ARG A 271 -21.31 -4.99 9.48
C ARG A 271 -20.35 -3.88 9.05
N LEU A 272 -20.41 -2.71 9.67
CA LEU A 272 -19.48 -1.62 9.40
C LEU A 272 -18.02 -2.04 9.66
N LEU A 273 -17.73 -2.65 10.81
CA LEU A 273 -16.38 -3.14 11.13
C LEU A 273 -15.90 -4.20 10.12
N SER A 274 -16.79 -5.10 9.70
CA SER A 274 -16.49 -6.09 8.66
C SER A 274 -16.16 -5.41 7.32
N LEU A 275 -16.92 -4.38 6.94
CA LEU A 275 -16.68 -3.65 5.69
C LEU A 275 -15.40 -2.81 5.74
N GLU A 276 -15.07 -2.20 6.88
CA GLU A 276 -13.78 -1.53 7.06
C GLU A 276 -12.61 -2.49 6.80
N GLN A 277 -12.70 -3.72 7.31
CA GLN A 277 -11.70 -4.76 7.04
C GLN A 277 -11.67 -5.17 5.56
N GLU A 278 -12.83 -5.32 4.93
CA GLU A 278 -12.91 -5.60 3.49
C GLU A 278 -12.30 -4.46 2.65
N VAL A 279 -12.47 -3.21 3.06
CA VAL A 279 -11.87 -2.03 2.41
C VAL A 279 -10.35 -2.08 2.54
N VAL A 280 -9.84 -2.27 3.76
CA VAL A 280 -8.40 -2.40 4.01
C VAL A 280 -7.81 -3.54 3.18
N TRP A 281 -8.48 -4.70 3.17
CA TRP A 281 -8.05 -5.85 2.38
C TRP A 281 -8.03 -5.54 0.88
N ALA A 282 -9.07 -4.91 0.34
CA ALA A 282 -9.16 -4.58 -1.09
C ALA A 282 -8.08 -3.57 -1.51
N ILE A 283 -7.84 -2.53 -0.70
CA ILE A 283 -6.81 -1.51 -0.96
C ILE A 283 -5.42 -2.14 -0.85
N ASN A 284 -5.12 -2.87 0.22
CA ASN A 284 -3.82 -3.52 0.40
C ASN A 284 -3.54 -4.55 -0.69
N SER A 285 -4.55 -5.34 -1.09
CA SER A 285 -4.46 -6.25 -2.23
C SER A 285 -4.14 -5.48 -3.53
N ALA A 286 -4.74 -4.31 -3.74
CA ALA A 286 -4.46 -3.49 -4.91
C ALA A 286 -3.03 -2.93 -4.89
N ILE A 287 -2.51 -2.50 -3.72
CA ILE A 287 -1.10 -2.07 -3.57
C ILE A 287 -0.15 -3.17 -4.05
N ILE A 288 -0.35 -4.41 -3.56
CA ILE A 288 0.46 -5.57 -3.98
C ILE A 288 0.29 -5.87 -5.47
N ALA A 289 -0.94 -5.85 -5.98
CA ALA A 289 -1.24 -6.23 -7.35
C ALA A 289 -0.70 -5.21 -8.38
N TYR A 290 -0.68 -3.92 -8.04
CA TYR A 290 -0.02 -2.89 -8.85
C TYR A 290 1.51 -2.94 -8.74
N GLY A 291 2.04 -3.52 -7.66
CA GLY A 291 3.47 -3.63 -7.40
C GLY A 291 4.09 -2.31 -6.94
N GLU A 292 3.29 -1.45 -6.32
CA GLU A 292 3.69 -0.13 -5.84
C GLU A 292 4.33 -0.24 -4.45
N LYS A 293 5.17 0.74 -4.10
CA LYS A 293 5.80 0.82 -2.77
C LYS A 293 4.84 1.48 -1.78
N THR A 294 4.85 0.99 -0.55
CA THR A 294 4.10 1.50 0.61
C THR A 294 4.58 2.87 1.10
N GLN A 295 5.79 3.28 0.70
CA GLN A 295 6.47 4.50 1.14
C GLN A 295 5.85 5.80 0.63
N ASP A 296 5.24 5.77 -0.57
CA ASP A 296 4.70 6.98 -1.20
C ASP A 296 3.22 7.15 -0.84
N ILE A 297 2.95 7.96 0.18
CA ILE A 297 1.59 8.25 0.67
C ILE A 297 0.68 8.75 -0.45
N LYS A 298 1.20 9.53 -1.41
CA LYS A 298 0.39 10.00 -2.54
C LYS A 298 -0.03 8.83 -3.44
N GLN A 299 0.88 7.91 -3.74
CA GLN A 299 0.52 6.70 -4.49
C GLN A 299 -0.52 5.86 -3.75
N ILE A 300 -0.41 5.75 -2.42
CA ILE A 300 -1.39 5.04 -1.59
C ILE A 300 -2.78 5.69 -1.66
N ILE A 301 -2.86 7.02 -1.63
CA ILE A 301 -4.10 7.77 -1.82
C ILE A 301 -4.67 7.50 -3.22
N ASP A 302 -3.85 7.63 -4.27
CA ASP A 302 -4.26 7.38 -5.66
C ASP A 302 -4.78 5.94 -5.88
N ILE A 303 -4.18 4.94 -5.21
CA ILE A 303 -4.65 3.54 -5.25
C ILE A 303 -5.99 3.41 -4.53
N SER A 304 -6.12 4.04 -3.36
CA SER A 304 -7.34 4.02 -2.56
C SER A 304 -8.53 4.64 -3.32
N GLU A 305 -8.31 5.78 -4.00
CA GLU A 305 -9.27 6.41 -4.91
C GLU A 305 -9.65 5.46 -6.05
N ARG A 306 -8.67 4.84 -6.71
CA ARG A 306 -8.93 3.90 -7.81
C ARG A 306 -9.73 2.68 -7.36
N VAL A 307 -9.44 2.14 -6.17
CA VAL A 307 -10.18 1.00 -5.60
C VAL A 307 -11.63 1.40 -5.33
N ARG A 308 -11.85 2.54 -4.67
CA ARG A 308 -13.20 3.11 -4.43
C ARG A 308 -13.97 3.27 -5.74
N ASP A 309 -13.35 3.87 -6.75
CA ASP A 309 -13.98 4.15 -8.05
C ASP A 309 -14.32 2.87 -8.80
N THR A 310 -13.41 1.90 -8.80
CA THR A 310 -13.61 0.61 -9.46
C THR A 310 -14.72 -0.20 -8.75
N ILE A 311 -14.78 -0.17 -7.42
CA ILE A 311 -15.88 -0.81 -6.66
C ILE A 311 -17.21 -0.11 -6.98
N SER A 312 -17.23 1.22 -7.04
CA SER A 312 -18.44 2.00 -7.38
C SER A 312 -18.96 1.64 -8.77
N LEU A 313 -18.05 1.56 -9.75
CA LEU A 313 -18.35 1.09 -11.10
C LEU A 313 -18.88 -0.36 -11.10
N GLY A 314 -18.35 -1.23 -10.24
CA GLY A 314 -18.80 -2.60 -10.09
C GLY A 314 -20.23 -2.72 -9.55
N LEU A 315 -20.58 -1.88 -8.59
CA LEU A 315 -21.96 -1.75 -8.08
C LEU A 315 -22.92 -1.35 -9.22
N GLU A 316 -22.60 -0.31 -9.98
CA GLU A 316 -23.42 0.10 -11.13
C GLU A 316 -23.55 -1.00 -12.19
N SER A 317 -22.46 -1.71 -12.46
CA SER A 317 -22.42 -2.81 -13.43
C SER A 317 -23.37 -3.93 -13.02
N LEU A 318 -23.34 -4.36 -11.75
CA LEU A 318 -24.22 -5.39 -11.23
C LEU A 318 -25.69 -4.96 -11.21
N LEU A 319 -25.98 -3.71 -10.82
CA LEU A 319 -27.35 -3.19 -10.83
C LEU A 319 -27.94 -3.19 -12.24
N THR A 320 -27.14 -2.77 -13.23
CA THR A 320 -27.53 -2.76 -14.65
C THR A 320 -27.68 -4.18 -15.21
N GLU A 321 -26.85 -5.14 -14.79
CA GLU A 321 -26.98 -6.55 -15.17
C GLU A 321 -28.27 -7.19 -14.61
N GLN A 322 -28.68 -6.81 -13.41
CA GLN A 322 -29.90 -7.32 -12.78
C GLN A 322 -31.18 -6.68 -13.35
N ASP A 323 -31.12 -5.40 -13.68
CA ASP A 323 -32.25 -4.61 -14.17
C ASP A 323 -31.76 -3.53 -15.15
N PRO A 324 -31.73 -3.82 -16.47
CA PRO A 324 -31.19 -2.91 -17.49
C PRO A 324 -31.92 -1.56 -17.60
N ASP A 325 -33.18 -1.50 -17.17
CA ASP A 325 -33.99 -0.28 -17.21
C ASP A 325 -33.88 0.52 -15.89
N PHE A 326 -33.06 0.07 -14.95
CA PHE A 326 -32.89 0.72 -13.66
C PHE A 326 -32.16 2.04 -13.78
N GLN A 327 -32.73 3.09 -13.21
CA GLN A 327 -32.10 4.40 -13.14
C GLN A 327 -31.05 4.40 -12.01
N LEU A 328 -29.80 4.70 -12.37
CA LEU A 328 -28.65 4.72 -11.46
C LEU A 328 -28.54 6.01 -10.63
N ASP A 329 -29.62 6.78 -10.50
CA ASP A 329 -29.64 8.07 -9.81
C ASP A 329 -30.47 8.05 -8.52
N GLY A 330 -29.99 8.85 -7.55
CA GLY A 330 -30.69 9.12 -6.30
C GLY A 330 -30.66 7.98 -5.27
N ALA A 331 -31.54 8.10 -4.27
CA ALA A 331 -31.55 7.25 -3.09
C ALA A 331 -31.88 5.77 -3.37
N ALA A 332 -32.61 5.49 -4.45
CA ALA A 332 -32.98 4.12 -4.82
C ALA A 332 -31.76 3.30 -5.28
N ALA A 333 -30.86 3.92 -6.05
CA ALA A 333 -29.61 3.28 -6.46
C ALA A 333 -28.71 3.00 -5.25
N ALA A 334 -28.58 3.96 -4.34
CA ALA A 334 -27.83 3.78 -3.09
C ALA A 334 -28.39 2.64 -2.23
N ALA A 335 -29.72 2.51 -2.11
CA ALA A 335 -30.36 1.43 -1.36
C ALA A 335 -30.07 0.05 -1.96
N LYS A 336 -30.28 -0.13 -3.29
CA LYS A 336 -29.95 -1.40 -3.95
C LYS A 336 -28.45 -1.70 -3.90
N ALA A 337 -27.59 -0.69 -4.01
CA ALA A 337 -26.15 -0.85 -3.86
C ALA A 337 -25.76 -1.28 -2.44
N SER A 338 -26.45 -0.77 -1.41
CA SER A 338 -26.30 -1.25 -0.03
C SER A 338 -26.69 -2.73 0.09
N ASP A 339 -27.77 -3.16 -0.54
CA ASP A 339 -28.17 -4.58 -0.55
C ASP A 339 -27.10 -5.47 -1.22
N LEU A 340 -26.42 -4.97 -2.26
CA LEU A 340 -25.31 -5.68 -2.89
C LEU A 340 -24.11 -5.82 -1.94
N LEU A 341 -23.83 -4.83 -1.10
CA LEU A 341 -22.76 -4.91 -0.10
C LEU A 341 -23.02 -6.04 0.89
N ASP A 342 -24.26 -6.41 1.20
CA ASP A 342 -24.54 -7.53 2.12
C ASP A 342 -24.29 -8.92 1.49
N VAL A 343 -24.25 -8.98 0.17
CA VAL A 343 -24.18 -10.25 -0.59
C VAL A 343 -22.82 -10.46 -1.23
N TRP A 344 -22.15 -9.39 -1.66
CA TRP A 344 -20.88 -9.42 -2.37
C TRP A 344 -19.76 -8.83 -1.52
N CYS A 345 -18.58 -9.46 -1.56
CA CYS A 345 -17.39 -8.86 -0.98
C CYS A 345 -16.83 -7.75 -1.88
N LEU A 346 -16.13 -6.79 -1.27
CA LEU A 346 -15.60 -5.63 -1.99
C LEU A 346 -14.60 -6.00 -3.11
N THR A 347 -13.85 -7.08 -2.93
CA THR A 347 -12.91 -7.58 -3.96
C THR A 347 -13.64 -8.11 -5.20
N ASP A 348 -14.81 -8.73 -5.03
CA ASP A 348 -15.63 -9.17 -6.16
C ASP A 348 -16.33 -7.99 -6.84
N LEU A 349 -16.82 -7.01 -6.08
CA LEU A 349 -17.34 -5.77 -6.65
C LEU A 349 -16.28 -5.03 -7.46
N PHE A 350 -15.05 -4.94 -6.96
CA PHE A 350 -13.91 -4.43 -7.73
C PHE A 350 -13.73 -5.19 -9.06
N ARG A 351 -13.79 -6.53 -9.04
CA ARG A 351 -13.65 -7.36 -10.25
C ARG A 351 -14.76 -7.11 -11.27
N HIS A 352 -16.00 -6.85 -10.82
CA HIS A 352 -17.10 -6.45 -11.70
C HIS A 352 -16.83 -5.09 -12.35
N GLY A 353 -16.35 -4.11 -11.59
CA GLY A 353 -15.99 -2.80 -12.14
C GLY A 353 -14.84 -2.89 -13.14
N PHE A 354 -13.80 -3.66 -12.81
CA PHE A 354 -12.71 -3.95 -13.74
C PHE A 354 -13.23 -4.60 -15.03
N ALA A 355 -14.11 -5.60 -14.93
CA ALA A 355 -14.67 -6.28 -16.09
C ALA A 355 -15.45 -5.33 -17.03
N ALA A 356 -16.17 -4.34 -16.49
CA ALA A 356 -16.87 -3.33 -17.28
C ALA A 356 -15.93 -2.53 -18.19
N THR A 357 -14.71 -2.27 -17.74
CA THR A 357 -13.70 -1.54 -18.55
C THR A 357 -13.10 -2.38 -19.69
N LEU A 358 -13.16 -3.71 -19.60
CA LEU A 358 -12.53 -4.59 -20.58
C LEU A 358 -13.21 -4.53 -21.95
N GLY A 359 -14.51 -4.22 -22.02
CA GLY A 359 -15.23 -4.01 -23.28
C GLY A 359 -14.58 -2.87 -24.09
N LEU A 360 -14.36 -1.73 -23.43
CA LEU A 360 -13.73 -0.56 -24.04
C LEU A 360 -12.27 -0.84 -24.45
N GLN A 361 -11.52 -1.60 -23.64
CA GLN A 361 -10.18 -2.04 -24.03
C GLN A 361 -10.19 -2.93 -25.29
N GLN A 362 -11.16 -3.84 -25.41
CA GLN A 362 -11.28 -4.69 -26.60
C GLN A 362 -11.61 -3.87 -27.85
N GLU A 363 -12.45 -2.84 -27.72
CA GLU A 363 -12.73 -1.90 -28.80
C GLU A 363 -11.49 -1.11 -29.24
N ALA A 364 -10.70 -0.61 -28.29
CA ALA A 364 -9.44 0.08 -28.59
C ALA A 364 -8.45 -0.86 -29.31
N ARG A 365 -8.35 -2.12 -28.87
CA ARG A 365 -7.53 -3.15 -29.56
C ARG A 365 -8.06 -3.45 -30.97
N LYS A 366 -9.38 -3.46 -31.16
CA LYS A 366 -10.00 -3.66 -32.46
C LYS A 366 -9.75 -2.47 -33.39
N ALA A 367 -9.76 -1.24 -32.88
CA ALA A 367 -9.42 -0.04 -33.64
C ALA A 367 -7.98 -0.09 -34.18
N LEU A 368 -7.02 -0.61 -33.41
CA LEU A 368 -5.64 -0.82 -33.85
C LEU A 368 -5.46 -1.87 -34.96
N LEU A 369 -6.51 -2.62 -35.34
CA LEU A 369 -6.46 -3.48 -36.52
C LEU A 369 -6.54 -2.68 -37.83
N ASP A 370 -7.04 -1.43 -37.79
CA ASP A 370 -6.98 -0.52 -38.94
C ASP A 370 -5.55 0.06 -39.07
N PRO A 371 -4.87 -0.13 -40.21
CA PRO A 371 -3.52 0.37 -40.43
C PRO A 371 -3.38 1.90 -40.25
N ARG A 372 -4.43 2.68 -40.52
CA ARG A 372 -4.40 4.15 -40.38
C ARG A 372 -4.36 4.55 -38.92
N PHE A 373 -5.28 3.98 -38.13
CA PHE A 373 -5.37 4.23 -36.70
C PHE A 373 -4.10 3.77 -35.98
N ARG A 374 -3.61 2.59 -36.34
CA ARG A 374 -2.32 2.09 -35.85
C ARG A 374 -1.16 2.99 -36.24
N GLY A 375 -1.11 3.45 -37.49
CA GLY A 375 -0.10 4.37 -37.97
C GLY A 375 -0.08 5.68 -37.17
N TRP A 376 -1.24 6.24 -36.85
CA TRP A 376 -1.34 7.45 -36.01
C TRP A 376 -0.89 7.22 -34.56
N TYR A 377 -1.21 6.06 -33.98
CA TYR A 377 -0.86 5.72 -32.60
C TYR A 377 0.63 5.41 -32.44
N ASP A 378 1.21 4.65 -33.38
CA ASP A 378 2.62 4.21 -33.37
C ASP A 378 3.60 5.31 -33.87
N LEU A 379 3.12 6.53 -34.15
CA LEU A 379 3.98 7.67 -34.55
C LEU A 379 5.03 7.94 -33.48
N ALA A 380 6.30 7.99 -33.88
CA ALA A 380 7.41 8.32 -32.98
C ALA A 380 7.21 9.73 -32.39
N ASP A 381 7.56 9.93 -31.12
CA ASP A 381 7.36 11.20 -30.39
C ASP A 381 7.87 12.43 -31.16
N THR A 382 8.98 12.30 -31.88
CA THR A 382 9.56 13.36 -32.73
C THR A 382 8.73 13.74 -33.95
N GLN A 383 7.74 12.93 -34.31
CA GLN A 383 6.84 13.08 -35.46
C GLN A 383 5.39 13.31 -35.02
N GLN A 384 5.12 13.29 -33.71
CA GLN A 384 3.80 13.59 -33.18
C GLN A 384 3.51 15.09 -33.28
N SER A 385 2.23 15.44 -33.39
CA SER A 385 1.81 16.84 -33.35
C SER A 385 2.10 17.44 -31.97
N ASP A 386 2.62 18.66 -31.94
CA ASP A 386 2.74 19.46 -30.72
C ASP A 386 1.37 19.98 -30.23
N GLU A 387 0.29 19.72 -30.97
CA GLU A 387 -1.06 20.09 -30.54
C GLU A 387 -1.47 19.30 -29.27
N PRO A 388 -1.84 19.99 -28.17
CA PRO A 388 -2.19 19.34 -26.92
C PRO A 388 -3.32 18.30 -27.05
N GLY A 389 -4.26 18.53 -27.98
CA GLY A 389 -5.35 17.60 -28.24
C GLY A 389 -4.88 16.23 -28.74
N ASP A 390 -3.90 16.20 -29.66
CA ASP A 390 -3.38 14.95 -30.24
C ASP A 390 -2.63 14.12 -29.18
N GLN A 391 -1.86 14.79 -28.32
CA GLN A 391 -1.19 14.15 -27.18
C GLN A 391 -2.19 13.55 -26.19
N LEU A 392 -3.27 14.27 -25.87
CA LEU A 392 -4.33 13.77 -24.98
C LEU A 392 -5.10 12.58 -25.58
N GLU A 393 -5.30 12.54 -26.89
CA GLU A 393 -5.94 11.40 -27.55
C GLU A 393 -5.02 10.16 -27.55
N ARG A 394 -3.71 10.32 -27.78
CA ARG A 394 -2.76 9.19 -27.65
C ARG A 394 -2.66 8.70 -26.20
N ALA A 395 -2.59 9.61 -25.23
CA ALA A 395 -2.59 9.26 -23.81
C ALA A 395 -3.86 8.49 -23.40
N PHE A 396 -5.01 8.89 -23.96
CA PHE A 396 -6.26 8.18 -23.79
C PHE A 396 -6.22 6.75 -24.31
N VAL A 397 -5.80 6.56 -25.57
CA VAL A 397 -5.69 5.22 -26.16
C VAL A 397 -4.66 4.38 -25.42
N ALA A 398 -3.52 4.96 -25.02
CA ALA A 398 -2.51 4.29 -24.22
C ALA A 398 -3.06 3.82 -22.86
N ALA A 399 -3.87 4.65 -22.18
CA ALA A 399 -4.53 4.28 -20.93
C ALA A 399 -5.47 3.08 -21.09
N LEU A 400 -6.25 3.03 -22.18
CA LEU A 400 -7.13 1.88 -22.49
C LEU A 400 -6.36 0.61 -22.85
N LEU A 401 -5.20 0.74 -23.48
CA LEU A 401 -4.38 -0.41 -23.88
C LEU A 401 -3.45 -0.91 -22.77
N GLY A 402 -3.33 -0.15 -21.68
CA GLY A 402 -2.54 -0.51 -20.51
C GLY A 402 -2.94 -1.84 -19.86
N ARG A 403 -2.09 -2.34 -18.98
CA ARG A 403 -2.30 -3.61 -18.26
C ARG A 403 -3.64 -3.63 -17.51
N HIS A 404 -4.02 -2.48 -16.92
CA HIS A 404 -5.29 -2.29 -16.21
C HIS A 404 -6.00 -1.07 -16.81
N PRO A 405 -7.03 -1.24 -17.68
CA PRO A 405 -7.71 -0.13 -18.36
C PRO A 405 -8.70 0.61 -17.45
N LEU A 406 -8.27 0.99 -16.25
CA LEU A 406 -9.09 1.63 -15.22
C LEU A 406 -9.15 3.15 -15.33
N ARG A 407 -8.51 3.74 -16.35
CA ARG A 407 -8.41 5.19 -16.54
C ARG A 407 -9.00 5.60 -17.88
N SER A 408 -9.76 6.69 -17.88
CA SER A 408 -10.30 7.34 -19.08
C SER A 408 -9.28 8.23 -19.79
N GLY A 409 -8.05 8.31 -19.26
CA GLY A 409 -6.93 8.98 -19.91
C GLY A 409 -6.85 10.50 -19.75
N PHE A 410 -7.89 11.16 -19.24
CA PHE A 410 -7.87 12.58 -18.86
C PHE A 410 -9.11 12.97 -18.03
N ASP A 411 -8.99 14.00 -17.19
CA ASP A 411 -10.11 14.69 -16.57
C ASP A 411 -10.51 15.92 -17.42
N PRO A 412 -11.76 16.05 -17.90
CA PRO A 412 -12.21 17.24 -18.64
C PRO A 412 -12.14 18.54 -17.81
N ALA A 413 -12.21 18.47 -16.48
CA ALA A 413 -12.02 19.62 -15.60
C ALA A 413 -10.53 19.96 -15.40
N LYS A 414 -9.65 18.97 -15.53
CA LYS A 414 -8.21 19.07 -15.34
C LYS A 414 -7.46 18.23 -16.39
N PRO A 415 -7.21 18.78 -17.59
CA PRO A 415 -6.77 18.00 -18.76
C PRO A 415 -5.46 17.22 -18.60
N LEU A 416 -4.64 17.58 -17.61
CA LEU A 416 -3.34 16.95 -17.32
C LEU A 416 -3.43 15.84 -16.26
N GLU A 417 -4.58 15.68 -15.59
CA GLU A 417 -4.79 14.64 -14.59
C GLU A 417 -5.48 13.42 -15.20
N LEU A 418 -5.03 12.21 -14.82
CA LEU A 418 -5.63 10.95 -15.26
C LEU A 418 -6.84 10.62 -14.38
N LYS A 419 -8.05 10.68 -14.94
CA LYS A 419 -9.27 10.26 -14.24
C LYS A 419 -9.48 8.75 -14.30
N ALA A 420 -9.82 8.12 -13.17
CA ALA A 420 -10.27 6.72 -13.15
C ALA A 420 -11.72 6.60 -13.66
N PHE A 421 -12.10 5.43 -14.18
CA PHE A 421 -13.51 5.12 -14.42
C PHE A 421 -14.22 4.92 -13.09
N SER A 422 -15.11 5.84 -12.75
CA SER A 422 -15.85 5.83 -11.47
C SER A 422 -17.30 5.35 -11.61
N CYS A 423 -17.86 5.44 -12.82
CA CYS A 423 -19.23 5.06 -13.14
C CYS A 423 -19.39 4.61 -14.61
N LEU A 424 -20.50 3.98 -14.94
CA LEU A 424 -20.84 3.53 -16.30
C LEU A 424 -20.99 4.71 -17.27
N ALA A 425 -21.38 5.89 -16.78
CA ALA A 425 -21.43 7.10 -17.60
C ALA A 425 -20.03 7.50 -18.11
N ASP A 426 -18.98 7.36 -17.28
CA ASP A 426 -17.60 7.59 -17.72
C ASP A 426 -17.20 6.63 -18.86
N ILE A 427 -17.61 5.35 -18.77
CA ILE A 427 -17.38 4.35 -19.83
C ILE A 427 -18.10 4.73 -21.11
N ALA A 428 -19.37 5.12 -21.04
CA ALA A 428 -20.16 5.50 -22.21
C ALA A 428 -19.56 6.74 -22.92
N VAL A 429 -19.09 7.73 -22.15
CA VAL A 429 -18.40 8.90 -22.70
C VAL A 429 -17.10 8.49 -23.38
N ALA A 430 -16.29 7.63 -22.75
CA ALA A 430 -15.04 7.16 -23.33
C ALA A 430 -15.26 6.30 -24.59
N HIS A 431 -16.32 5.48 -24.63
CA HIS A 431 -16.74 4.74 -25.81
C HIS A 431 -17.06 5.67 -26.99
N LEU A 432 -17.90 6.69 -26.76
CA LEU A 432 -18.25 7.66 -27.80
C LEU A 432 -17.00 8.44 -28.28
N ARG A 433 -16.11 8.82 -27.36
CA ARG A 433 -14.86 9.49 -27.71
C ARG A 433 -13.96 8.61 -28.58
N LEU A 434 -13.81 7.33 -28.22
CA LEU A 434 -13.03 6.38 -29.00
C LEU A 434 -13.61 6.22 -30.42
N GLN A 435 -14.94 6.10 -30.55
CA GLN A 435 -15.59 6.03 -31.86
C GLN A 435 -15.32 7.27 -32.71
N GLN A 436 -15.53 8.47 -32.15
CA GLN A 436 -15.27 9.72 -32.85
C GLN A 436 -13.81 9.87 -33.26
N LEU A 437 -12.88 9.44 -32.40
CA LEU A 437 -11.45 9.47 -32.68
C LEU A 437 -11.09 8.54 -33.85
N VAL A 438 -11.59 7.30 -33.82
CA VAL A 438 -11.39 6.31 -34.89
C VAL A 438 -11.96 6.82 -36.20
N ASP A 439 -13.20 7.32 -36.19
CA ASP A 439 -13.85 7.88 -37.38
C ASP A 439 -13.04 9.06 -37.94
N ARG A 440 -12.57 9.98 -37.09
CA ARG A 440 -11.77 11.14 -37.52
C ARG A 440 -10.46 10.72 -38.17
N ILE A 441 -9.71 9.78 -37.58
CA ILE A 441 -8.41 9.36 -38.10
C ILE A 441 -8.57 8.49 -39.35
N CYS A 442 -9.57 7.61 -39.38
CA CYS A 442 -9.80 6.74 -40.52
C CYS A 442 -10.49 7.46 -41.71
N SER A 443 -11.22 8.56 -41.48
CA SER A 443 -11.92 9.32 -42.54
C SER A 443 -11.10 10.44 -43.18
N GLN A 444 -10.02 10.92 -42.54
CA GLN A 444 -9.14 11.91 -43.16
C GLN A 444 -8.52 11.34 -44.44
N SER A 445 -8.93 11.93 -45.57
CA SER A 445 -8.67 11.55 -46.95
C SER A 445 -7.75 12.55 -47.62
#